data_AF-A0A5C5Y9Q5-F1
#
_entry.id   AF-A0A5C5Y9Q5-F1
#
_cell.length_a   1.000
_cell.length_b   1.000
_cell.length_c   1.000
_cell.angle_alpha   90.00
_cell.angle_beta   90.00
_cell.angle_gamma   90.00
#
_symmetry.space_group_name_H-M   'P 1'
#
loop_
_entity.id
_entity.type
_entity.pdbx_description
1 polymer ?
#
loop_
_entity_poly.entity_id
_entity_poly.type
_entity_poly.pdbx_seq_one_letter_code
_entity_poly.pdbx_strand_id
1 'polypeptide(L)'
;MFWATIFALLAIATVYVWGGAWWIQRAHPHFRIGELILPRMVEVVIVGWMLWVASAIGSFLNVVAWRMPLGRGLGGRSHCPRCGTQLLARDNFPVLGWMAVQGRCRTCRLPISPRYPIVEAAVGLSLTSIGIAVIHGFSPPGQAIDAARSVLHSRVVDPDVWYLLAFQVVGLSIGWAFGLIRFDGNRLPSPLVTFAAITLLVIPLMFPSLLVVDWRFYRIDQINDAASLVSQNWQNNAGILDAAARLLTALAAAGFAGRSLARGLCNQADLKLSPLADSSRRLVDLILMIAVPAVIVGWQALPSVLVAASLLALLIPRRWADALGRFAVTLPIATSIQITVWAATENATWWPGSVGHPWVMIVAAACVLGIPWWLHEPARDEDRPRDDDSDHVDAFDRDVASDVRDTPPDDQSMVQRVTDPDPNDQPIR
;
A
#
# COMPACT_ATOMS: atom_id res chain seq x y z
N MET A 1 -8.97 -20.40 -23.05
CA MET A 1 -8.14 -19.58 -22.16
C MET A 1 -7.88 -20.28 -20.83
N PHE A 2 -8.88 -20.56 -19.99
CA PHE A 2 -8.71 -21.25 -18.70
C PHE A 2 -7.86 -22.53 -18.75
N TRP A 3 -8.22 -23.52 -19.57
CA TRP A 3 -7.44 -24.76 -19.70
C TRP A 3 -6.02 -24.52 -20.22
N ALA A 4 -5.84 -23.58 -21.16
CA ALA A 4 -4.52 -23.22 -21.67
C ALA A 4 -3.64 -22.63 -20.55
N THR A 5 -4.21 -21.81 -19.65
CA THR A 5 -3.50 -21.30 -18.47
C THR A 5 -3.10 -22.43 -17.51
N ILE A 6 -3.99 -23.39 -17.24
CA ILE A 6 -3.66 -24.56 -16.40
C ILE A 6 -2.54 -25.38 -17.02
N PHE A 7 -2.63 -25.69 -18.32
CA PHE A 7 -1.58 -26.42 -19.02
C PHE A 7 -0.25 -25.67 -19.02
N ALA A 8 -0.27 -24.34 -19.20
CA ALA A 8 0.93 -23.52 -19.10
C ALA A 8 1.55 -23.58 -17.69
N LEU A 9 0.75 -23.48 -16.63
CA LEU A 9 1.23 -23.58 -15.25
C LEU A 9 1.82 -24.96 -14.94
N LEU A 10 1.18 -26.04 -15.40
CA LEU A 10 1.70 -27.40 -15.25
C LEU A 10 3.00 -27.60 -16.04
N ALA A 11 3.10 -27.03 -17.24
CA ALA A 11 4.32 -27.08 -18.04
C ALA A 11 5.46 -26.31 -17.35
N ILE A 12 5.20 -25.10 -16.84
CA ILE A 12 6.17 -24.31 -16.07
C ILE A 12 6.64 -25.07 -14.84
N ALA A 13 5.72 -25.65 -14.06
CA ALA A 13 6.05 -26.46 -12.89
C ALA A 13 6.89 -27.69 -13.26
N THR A 14 6.55 -28.37 -14.36
CA THR A 14 7.32 -29.51 -14.85
C THR A 14 8.75 -29.10 -15.25
N VAL A 15 8.88 -28.00 -16.01
CA VAL A 15 10.18 -27.45 -16.41
C VAL A 15 11.00 -27.02 -15.18
N TYR A 16 10.37 -26.40 -14.18
CA TYR A 16 11.03 -26.03 -12.93
C TYR A 16 11.57 -27.25 -12.17
N VAL A 17 10.72 -28.26 -11.96
CA VAL A 17 11.08 -29.47 -11.20
C VAL A 17 12.20 -30.23 -11.88
N TRP A 18 12.02 -30.57 -13.17
CA TRP A 18 13.00 -31.38 -13.90
C TRP A 18 14.24 -30.58 -14.29
N GLY A 19 14.06 -29.36 -14.79
CA GLY A 19 15.17 -28.49 -15.18
C GLY A 19 16.01 -28.04 -13.98
N GLY A 20 15.37 -27.70 -12.86
CA GLY A 20 16.06 -27.33 -11.62
C GLY A 20 16.81 -28.51 -10.99
N ALA A 21 16.22 -29.71 -11.00
CA ALA A 21 16.90 -30.93 -10.55
C ALA A 21 18.13 -31.25 -11.42
N TRP A 22 17.98 -31.16 -12.74
CA TRP A 22 19.07 -31.37 -13.69
C TRP A 22 20.20 -30.35 -13.52
N TRP A 23 19.87 -29.07 -13.34
CA TRP A 23 20.84 -28.00 -13.12
C TRP A 23 21.67 -28.23 -11.87
N ILE A 24 21.03 -28.56 -10.74
CA ILE A 24 21.74 -28.86 -9.49
C ILE A 24 22.63 -30.08 -9.65
N GLN A 25 22.13 -31.17 -10.23
CA GLN A 25 22.94 -32.37 -10.42
C GLN A 25 24.21 -32.06 -11.22
N ARG A 26 24.11 -31.22 -12.25
CA ARG A 26 25.24 -30.81 -13.07
C ARG A 26 26.27 -30.00 -12.27
N ALA A 27 25.82 -29.15 -11.35
CA ALA A 27 26.69 -28.40 -10.44
C ALA A 27 27.26 -29.26 -9.31
N HIS A 28 26.53 -30.29 -8.88
CA HIS A 28 26.81 -31.12 -7.72
C HIS A 28 26.59 -32.61 -8.05
N PRO A 29 27.59 -33.29 -8.65
CA PRO A 29 27.44 -34.66 -9.17
C PRO A 29 27.13 -35.74 -8.12
N HIS A 30 27.24 -35.42 -6.83
CA HIS A 30 26.95 -36.33 -5.73
C HIS A 30 25.45 -36.52 -5.48
N PHE A 31 24.59 -35.59 -5.92
CA PHE A 31 23.14 -35.72 -5.81
C PHE A 31 22.55 -36.49 -7.01
N ARG A 32 21.62 -37.41 -6.75
CA ARG A 32 20.86 -38.07 -7.82
C ARG A 32 19.63 -37.23 -8.18
N ILE A 33 19.22 -37.19 -9.46
CA ILE A 33 18.00 -36.47 -9.89
C ILE A 33 16.78 -36.90 -9.05
N GLY A 34 16.63 -38.20 -8.76
CA GLY A 34 15.52 -38.73 -7.98
C GLY A 34 15.41 -38.11 -6.58
N GLU A 35 16.53 -37.73 -5.96
CA GLU A 35 16.59 -37.09 -4.64
C GLU A 35 16.19 -35.62 -4.69
N LEU A 36 16.30 -34.99 -5.86
CA LEU A 36 16.02 -33.56 -6.08
C LEU A 36 14.58 -33.30 -6.54
N ILE A 37 13.88 -34.30 -7.10
CA ILE A 37 12.49 -34.13 -7.59
C ILE A 37 11.53 -33.80 -6.45
N LEU A 38 11.54 -34.57 -5.36
CA LEU A 38 10.60 -34.39 -4.25
C LEU A 38 10.72 -32.99 -3.61
N PRO A 39 11.93 -32.48 -3.25
CA PRO A 39 12.09 -31.12 -2.74
C PRO A 39 11.58 -30.05 -3.70
N ARG A 40 11.83 -30.20 -5.02
CA ARG A 40 11.34 -29.25 -6.03
C ARG A 40 9.82 -29.29 -6.18
N MET A 41 9.20 -30.47 -6.09
CA MET A 41 7.74 -30.57 -6.07
C MET A 41 7.14 -29.89 -4.84
N VAL A 42 7.77 -30.06 -3.66
CA VAL A 42 7.37 -29.38 -2.43
C VAL A 42 7.44 -27.86 -2.58
N GLU A 43 8.50 -27.32 -3.18
CA GLU A 43 8.60 -25.88 -3.48
C GLU A 43 7.47 -25.38 -4.39
N VAL A 44 7.14 -26.11 -5.47
CA VAL A 44 6.02 -25.76 -6.35
C VAL A 44 4.70 -25.71 -5.57
N VAL A 45 4.48 -26.67 -4.67
CA VAL A 45 3.28 -26.69 -3.81
C VAL A 45 3.26 -25.51 -2.84
N ILE A 46 4.38 -25.23 -2.17
CA ILE A 46 4.51 -24.10 -1.23
C ILE A 46 4.27 -22.77 -1.96
N VAL A 47 4.98 -22.52 -3.07
CA VAL A 47 4.84 -21.30 -3.86
C VAL A 47 3.43 -21.17 -4.42
N GLY A 48 2.83 -22.26 -4.92
CA GLY A 48 1.46 -22.27 -5.40
C GLY A 48 0.45 -21.93 -4.31
N TRP A 49 0.64 -22.45 -3.10
CA TRP A 49 -0.21 -22.13 -1.95
C TRP A 49 -0.05 -20.68 -1.50
N MET A 50 1.18 -20.18 -1.41
CA MET A 50 1.46 -18.77 -1.09
C MET A 50 0.84 -17.83 -2.11
N LEU A 51 0.96 -18.14 -3.40
CA LEU A 51 0.36 -17.36 -4.48
C LEU A 51 -1.16 -17.33 -4.38
N TRP A 52 -1.78 -18.46 -4.05
CA TRP A 52 -3.23 -18.53 -3.85
C TRP A 52 -3.69 -17.68 -2.66
N VAL A 53 -3.04 -17.81 -1.50
CA VAL A 53 -3.36 -17.01 -0.30
C VAL A 53 -3.14 -15.52 -0.56
N ALA A 54 -2.00 -15.15 -1.16
CA ALA A 54 -1.67 -13.77 -1.50
C ALA A 54 -2.66 -13.16 -2.50
N SER A 55 -3.08 -13.93 -3.50
CA SER A 55 -4.08 -13.48 -4.47
C SER A 55 -5.47 -13.33 -3.82
N ALA A 56 -5.79 -14.18 -2.83
CA ALA A 56 -7.02 -14.05 -2.04
C ALA A 56 -7.00 -12.77 -1.17
N ILE A 57 -5.84 -12.40 -0.61
CA ILE A 57 -5.65 -11.09 0.03
C ILE A 57 -5.93 -9.98 -0.99
N GLY A 58 -5.37 -10.06 -2.20
CA GLY A 58 -5.67 -9.09 -3.27
C GLY A 58 -7.16 -8.98 -3.61
N SER A 59 -7.88 -10.10 -3.62
CA SER A 59 -9.33 -10.13 -3.82
C SER A 59 -10.07 -9.39 -2.70
N PHE A 60 -9.66 -9.60 -1.45
CA PHE A 60 -10.19 -8.86 -0.30
C PHE A 60 -9.85 -7.36 -0.37
N LEU A 61 -8.65 -6.98 -0.82
CA LEU A 61 -8.26 -5.58 -0.96
C LEU A 61 -9.11 -4.82 -1.99
N ASN A 62 -9.61 -5.49 -3.05
CA ASN A 62 -10.61 -4.89 -3.94
C ASN A 62 -11.89 -4.51 -3.18
N VAL A 63 -12.33 -5.34 -2.21
CA VAL A 63 -13.50 -5.06 -1.37
C VAL A 63 -13.23 -3.86 -0.46
N VAL A 64 -12.05 -3.83 0.17
CA VAL A 64 -11.62 -2.70 1.03
C VAL A 64 -11.60 -1.41 0.24
N ALA A 65 -10.94 -1.40 -0.92
CA ALA A 65 -10.78 -0.22 -1.76
C ALA A 65 -12.12 0.34 -2.27
N TRP A 66 -13.08 -0.55 -2.56
CA TRP A 66 -14.41 -0.15 -3.02
C TRP A 66 -15.34 0.30 -1.89
N ARG A 67 -15.41 -0.45 -0.79
CA ARG A 67 -16.46 -0.27 0.23
C ARG A 67 -16.10 0.75 1.30
N MET A 68 -14.84 0.76 1.72
CA MET A 68 -14.43 1.55 2.87
C MET A 68 -14.51 3.07 2.64
N PRO A 69 -14.13 3.61 1.46
CA PRO A 69 -14.34 5.04 1.16
C PRO A 69 -15.82 5.43 1.14
N LEU A 70 -16.73 4.49 0.86
CA LEU A 70 -18.18 4.69 0.86
C LEU A 70 -18.81 4.51 2.26
N GLY A 71 -18.01 4.29 3.31
CA GLY A 71 -18.51 4.02 4.66
C GLY A 71 -19.29 2.69 4.80
N ARG A 72 -19.14 1.77 3.84
CA ARG A 72 -19.86 0.49 3.84
C ARG A 72 -19.06 -0.57 4.61
N GLY A 73 -19.77 -1.47 5.28
CA GLY A 73 -19.18 -2.61 5.97
C GLY A 73 -18.43 -3.57 5.04
N LEU A 74 -17.39 -4.22 5.57
CA LEU A 74 -16.57 -5.20 4.84
C LEU A 74 -17.22 -6.59 4.74
N GLY A 75 -18.27 -6.85 5.55
CA GLY A 75 -18.98 -8.13 5.56
C GLY A 75 -19.92 -8.33 4.37
N GLY A 76 -20.35 -9.58 4.16
CA GLY A 76 -21.29 -9.95 3.10
C GLY A 76 -20.62 -10.56 1.87
N ARG A 77 -21.41 -11.32 1.09
CA ARG A 77 -20.91 -12.11 -0.04
C ARG A 77 -20.61 -11.23 -1.26
N SER A 78 -19.76 -11.72 -2.17
CA SER A 78 -19.51 -11.07 -3.46
C SER A 78 -20.74 -11.19 -4.36
N HIS A 79 -21.15 -10.09 -4.99
CA HIS A 79 -22.32 -10.04 -5.87
C HIS A 79 -21.96 -9.37 -7.20
N CYS A 80 -22.65 -9.76 -8.27
CA CYS A 80 -22.53 -9.06 -9.54
C CYS A 80 -23.08 -7.63 -9.39
N PRO A 81 -22.32 -6.57 -9.76
CA PRO A 81 -22.78 -5.19 -9.64
C PRO A 81 -23.92 -4.83 -10.60
N ARG A 82 -24.23 -5.68 -11.58
CA ARG A 82 -25.27 -5.44 -12.59
C ARG A 82 -26.59 -6.13 -12.28
N CYS A 83 -26.55 -7.41 -11.94
CA CYS A 83 -27.77 -8.20 -11.69
C CYS A 83 -27.99 -8.54 -10.22
N GLY A 84 -27.08 -8.15 -9.32
CA GLY A 84 -27.18 -8.44 -7.89
C GLY A 84 -27.03 -9.91 -7.52
N THR A 85 -26.90 -10.83 -8.49
CA THR A 85 -26.74 -12.26 -8.22
C THR A 85 -25.47 -12.52 -7.43
N GLN A 86 -25.60 -13.32 -6.37
CA GLN A 86 -24.49 -13.74 -5.55
C GLN A 86 -23.52 -14.64 -6.35
N LEU A 87 -22.22 -14.37 -6.22
CA LEU A 87 -21.17 -15.18 -6.83
C LEU A 87 -21.00 -16.49 -6.05
N LEU A 88 -20.78 -17.60 -6.78
CA LEU A 88 -20.46 -18.88 -6.15
C LEU A 88 -18.99 -18.89 -5.70
N ALA A 89 -18.65 -19.78 -4.76
CA ALA A 89 -17.27 -19.94 -4.28
C ALA A 89 -16.27 -20.23 -5.42
N ARG A 90 -16.68 -21.03 -6.41
CA ARG A 90 -15.86 -21.33 -7.60
C ARG A 90 -15.61 -20.11 -8.51
N ASP A 91 -16.52 -19.13 -8.49
CA ASP A 91 -16.38 -17.89 -9.27
C ASP A 91 -15.43 -16.91 -8.55
N ASN A 92 -15.14 -17.16 -7.27
CA ASN A 92 -14.31 -16.34 -6.40
C ASN A 92 -12.87 -16.88 -6.24
N PHE A 93 -12.48 -17.89 -7.03
CA PHE A 93 -11.09 -18.34 -7.04
C PHE A 93 -10.23 -17.23 -7.67
N PRO A 94 -9.23 -16.65 -6.97
CA PRO A 94 -8.50 -15.49 -7.46
C PRO A 94 -7.87 -15.76 -8.83
N VAL A 95 -8.02 -14.81 -9.76
CA VAL A 95 -7.56 -14.85 -11.16
C VAL A 95 -8.24 -15.93 -12.01
N LEU A 96 -8.22 -17.19 -11.57
CA LEU A 96 -8.76 -18.34 -12.32
C LEU A 96 -10.28 -18.31 -12.46
N GLY A 97 -11.01 -17.84 -11.45
CA GLY A 97 -12.47 -17.73 -11.48
C GLY A 97 -12.95 -16.80 -12.59
N TRP A 98 -12.32 -15.63 -12.73
CA TRP A 98 -12.59 -14.67 -13.81
C TRP A 98 -12.29 -15.27 -15.19
N MET A 99 -11.18 -16.01 -15.32
CA MET A 99 -10.82 -16.70 -16.58
C MET A 99 -11.79 -17.83 -16.93
N ALA A 100 -12.30 -18.56 -15.92
CA ALA A 100 -13.25 -19.65 -16.12
C ALA A 100 -14.59 -19.14 -16.68
N VAL A 101 -15.06 -17.98 -16.20
CA VAL A 101 -16.27 -17.32 -16.71
C VAL A 101 -16.01 -16.38 -17.90
N GLN A 102 -14.78 -16.39 -18.45
CA GLN A 102 -14.35 -15.58 -19.59
C GLN A 102 -14.63 -14.07 -19.40
N GLY A 103 -14.48 -13.59 -18.17
CA GLY A 103 -14.73 -12.20 -17.81
C GLY A 103 -16.17 -11.75 -17.96
N ARG A 104 -17.15 -12.67 -17.92
CA ARG A 104 -18.59 -12.35 -17.99
C ARG A 104 -19.34 -12.97 -16.82
N CYS A 105 -20.33 -12.27 -16.29
CA CYS A 105 -21.18 -12.84 -15.24
C CYS A 105 -21.94 -14.07 -15.77
N ARG A 106 -21.98 -15.16 -15.00
CA ARG A 106 -22.66 -16.40 -15.40
C ARG A 106 -24.16 -16.23 -15.62
N THR A 107 -24.80 -15.31 -14.90
CA THR A 107 -26.25 -15.08 -14.96
C THR A 107 -26.60 -14.04 -16.03
N CYS A 108 -26.08 -12.82 -15.93
CA CYS A 108 -26.47 -11.72 -16.84
C CYS A 108 -25.56 -11.58 -18.07
N ARG A 109 -24.47 -12.35 -18.17
CA ARG A 109 -23.47 -12.32 -19.26
C ARG A 109 -22.79 -10.98 -19.52
N LEU A 110 -23.04 -9.98 -18.67
CA LEU A 110 -22.38 -8.69 -18.73
C LEU A 110 -20.90 -8.81 -18.35
N PRO A 111 -20.02 -7.99 -18.97
CA PRO A 111 -18.59 -8.05 -18.71
C PRO A 111 -18.26 -7.66 -17.26
N ILE A 112 -17.34 -8.41 -16.66
CA ILE A 112 -16.71 -8.13 -15.38
C ILE A 112 -15.36 -7.48 -15.66
N SER A 113 -15.10 -6.32 -15.03
CA SER A 113 -13.88 -5.55 -15.25
C SER A 113 -12.61 -6.40 -15.07
N PRO A 114 -11.63 -6.32 -15.99
CA PRO A 114 -10.34 -7.01 -15.85
C PRO A 114 -9.49 -6.46 -14.70
N ARG A 115 -9.89 -5.33 -14.10
CA ARG A 115 -9.23 -4.76 -12.91
C ARG A 115 -9.13 -5.78 -11.77
N TYR A 116 -10.20 -6.51 -11.48
CA TYR A 116 -10.24 -7.45 -10.36
C TYR A 116 -9.14 -8.52 -10.46
N PRO A 117 -9.04 -9.32 -11.55
CA PRO A 117 -7.98 -10.30 -11.68
C PRO A 117 -6.58 -9.68 -11.82
N ILE A 118 -6.45 -8.45 -12.35
CA ILE A 118 -5.16 -7.75 -12.40
C ILE A 118 -4.67 -7.40 -10.99
N VAL A 119 -5.54 -6.87 -10.14
CA VAL A 119 -5.20 -6.54 -8.74
C VAL A 119 -4.89 -7.80 -7.94
N GLU A 120 -5.69 -8.86 -8.11
CA GLU A 120 -5.43 -10.16 -7.48
C GLU A 120 -4.05 -10.71 -7.86
N ALA A 121 -3.69 -10.66 -9.15
CA ALA A 121 -2.38 -11.09 -9.62
C ALA A 121 -1.24 -10.18 -9.10
N ALA A 122 -1.41 -8.86 -9.12
CA ALA A 122 -0.37 -7.93 -8.72
C ALA A 122 -0.07 -8.03 -7.21
N VAL A 123 -1.10 -8.07 -6.37
CA VAL A 123 -0.96 -8.31 -4.93
C VAL A 123 -0.40 -9.71 -4.68
N GLY A 124 -0.93 -10.71 -5.37
CA GLY A 124 -0.48 -12.10 -5.33
C GLY A 124 1.03 -12.24 -5.56
N LEU A 125 1.53 -11.65 -6.64
CA LEU A 125 2.94 -11.66 -7.00
C LEU A 125 3.80 -10.89 -5.99
N SER A 126 3.35 -9.70 -5.55
CA SER A 126 4.12 -8.86 -4.62
C SER A 126 4.35 -9.51 -3.26
N LEU A 127 3.34 -10.18 -2.70
CA LEU A 127 3.45 -10.83 -1.40
C LEU A 127 4.17 -12.18 -1.52
N THR A 128 3.95 -12.91 -2.62
CA THR A 128 4.63 -14.20 -2.87
C THR A 128 6.12 -13.99 -3.10
N SER A 129 6.54 -12.95 -3.83
CA SER A 129 7.97 -12.69 -4.05
C SER A 129 8.71 -12.44 -2.73
N ILE A 130 8.07 -11.79 -1.77
CA ILE A 130 8.65 -11.55 -0.44
C ILE A 130 8.73 -12.83 0.37
N GLY A 131 7.65 -13.61 0.39
CA GLY A 131 7.68 -14.88 1.10
C GLY A 131 8.77 -15.81 0.53
N ILE A 132 8.93 -15.85 -0.80
CA ILE A 132 10.05 -16.54 -1.46
C ILE A 132 11.38 -15.93 -1.02
N ALA A 133 11.55 -14.61 -1.07
CA ALA A 133 12.80 -13.94 -0.68
C ALA A 133 13.20 -14.27 0.77
N VAL A 134 12.24 -14.31 1.69
CA VAL A 134 12.45 -14.64 3.10
C VAL A 134 12.76 -16.14 3.26
N ILE A 135 11.99 -17.02 2.62
CA ILE A 135 12.18 -18.48 2.66
C ILE A 135 13.45 -18.94 1.94
N HIS A 136 14.01 -18.15 1.03
CA HIS A 136 15.28 -18.43 0.35
C HIS A 136 16.45 -17.62 0.92
N GLY A 137 16.21 -16.73 1.89
CA GLY A 137 17.26 -15.94 2.55
C GLY A 137 17.86 -14.84 1.68
N PHE A 138 17.13 -14.40 0.64
CA PHE A 138 17.44 -13.17 -0.10
C PHE A 138 17.05 -11.90 0.70
N SER A 139 16.34 -12.07 1.81
CA SER A 139 15.83 -11.03 2.71
C SER A 139 15.58 -11.66 4.09
N PRO A 140 15.89 -11.06 5.28
CA PRO A 140 16.57 -9.80 5.63
C PRO A 140 18.02 -10.00 6.15
N PRO A 141 18.78 -8.93 6.45
CA PRO A 141 20.17 -9.00 6.95
C PRO A 141 20.32 -9.87 8.20
N GLY A 142 21.41 -10.65 8.25
CA GLY A 142 21.76 -11.53 9.37
C GLY A 142 21.52 -13.03 9.12
N GLN A 143 20.86 -13.40 8.01
CA GLN A 143 20.83 -14.79 7.57
C GLN A 143 22.17 -15.13 6.91
N ALA A 144 23.09 -15.75 7.65
CA ALA A 144 24.34 -16.25 7.10
C ALA A 144 24.01 -17.25 5.97
N ILE A 145 24.41 -16.92 4.74
CA ILE A 145 24.27 -17.77 3.56
C ILE A 145 25.33 -18.87 3.66
N ASP A 146 25.04 -19.94 4.42
CA ASP A 146 25.75 -21.20 4.22
C ASP A 146 25.24 -21.79 2.90
N ALA A 147 26.00 -21.58 1.83
CA ALA A 147 25.72 -22.07 0.47
C ALA A 147 25.49 -23.60 0.35
N ALA A 148 25.67 -24.36 1.43
CA ALA A 148 25.48 -25.81 1.51
C ALA A 148 24.06 -26.25 1.92
N ARG A 149 23.16 -25.35 2.35
CA ARG A 149 21.84 -25.76 2.87
C ARG A 149 20.77 -25.76 1.78
N SER A 150 20.77 -26.86 1.04
CA SER A 150 19.70 -27.29 0.12
C SER A 150 18.35 -27.47 0.82
N VAL A 151 17.28 -27.31 0.04
CA VAL A 151 15.83 -27.46 0.28
C VAL A 151 15.40 -28.62 1.22
N LEU A 152 16.26 -29.62 1.42
CA LEU A 152 16.04 -30.78 2.29
C LEU A 152 16.37 -30.56 3.78
N HIS A 153 17.13 -29.54 4.14
CA HIS A 153 17.21 -29.14 5.54
C HIS A 153 16.05 -28.20 5.82
N SER A 154 15.01 -28.75 6.44
CA SER A 154 13.95 -28.00 7.09
C SER A 154 14.59 -26.83 7.82
N ARG A 155 14.39 -25.62 7.31
CA ARG A 155 14.60 -24.43 8.11
C ARG A 155 13.73 -24.64 9.35
N VAL A 156 14.33 -24.78 10.52
CA VAL A 156 13.66 -24.30 11.71
C VAL A 156 13.56 -22.80 11.44
N VAL A 157 12.44 -22.39 10.83
CA VAL A 157 12.18 -20.98 10.58
C VAL A 157 11.94 -20.41 11.96
N ASP A 158 12.89 -19.62 12.44
CA ASP A 158 12.77 -18.97 13.74
C ASP A 158 11.43 -18.22 13.80
N PRO A 159 10.70 -18.28 14.93
CA PRO A 159 9.41 -17.59 15.08
C PRO A 159 9.47 -16.12 14.65
N ASP A 160 10.61 -15.49 14.91
CA ASP A 160 11.00 -14.15 14.49
C ASP A 160 10.88 -13.87 12.99
N VAL A 161 11.28 -14.83 12.15
CA VAL A 161 11.15 -14.72 10.70
C VAL A 161 9.68 -14.75 10.27
N TRP A 162 8.85 -15.54 10.96
CA TRP A 162 7.40 -15.55 10.72
C TRP A 162 6.73 -14.25 11.15
N TYR A 163 7.11 -13.68 12.30
CA TYR A 163 6.60 -12.39 12.76
C TYR A 163 6.96 -11.26 11.80
N LEU A 164 8.21 -11.24 11.34
CA LEU A 164 8.65 -10.28 10.34
C LEU A 164 7.91 -10.46 9.01
N LEU A 165 7.79 -11.68 8.50
CA LEU A 165 7.04 -11.94 7.26
C LEU A 165 5.58 -11.48 7.39
N ALA A 166 4.93 -11.77 8.53
CA ALA A 166 3.57 -11.31 8.78
C ALA A 166 3.48 -9.77 8.80
N PHE A 167 4.42 -9.10 9.47
CA PHE A 167 4.50 -7.63 9.49
C PHE A 167 4.65 -7.04 8.08
N GLN A 168 5.55 -7.59 7.27
CA GLN A 168 5.80 -7.17 5.89
C GLN A 168 4.56 -7.39 5.00
N VAL A 169 3.90 -8.55 5.12
CA VAL A 169 2.67 -8.87 4.37
C VAL A 169 1.54 -7.92 4.73
N VAL A 170 1.33 -7.64 6.02
CA VAL A 170 0.26 -6.72 6.45
C VAL A 170 0.59 -5.29 6.04
N GLY A 171 1.84 -4.84 6.22
CA GLY A 171 2.27 -3.51 5.81
C GLY A 171 2.11 -3.26 4.31
N LEU A 172 2.47 -4.24 3.47
CA LEU A 172 2.22 -4.14 2.02
C LEU A 172 0.75 -4.23 1.65
N SER A 173 -0.04 -5.02 2.38
CA SER A 173 -1.49 -5.06 2.17
C SER A 173 -2.13 -3.69 2.46
N ILE A 174 -1.65 -2.99 3.49
CA ILE A 174 -2.02 -1.59 3.77
C ILE A 174 -1.57 -0.68 2.63
N GLY A 175 -0.33 -0.80 2.16
CA GLY A 175 0.20 -0.03 1.03
C GLY A 175 -0.61 -0.22 -0.25
N TRP A 176 -0.99 -1.45 -0.57
CA TRP A 176 -1.90 -1.78 -1.67
C TRP A 176 -3.30 -1.20 -1.47
N ALA A 177 -3.87 -1.29 -0.27
CA ALA A 177 -5.18 -0.69 0.02
C ALA A 177 -5.16 0.83 -0.19
N PHE A 178 -4.16 1.52 0.34
CA PHE A 178 -3.97 2.96 0.12
C PHE A 178 -3.78 3.28 -1.37
N GLY A 179 -2.92 2.52 -2.05
CA GLY A 179 -2.65 2.66 -3.47
C GLY A 179 -3.90 2.54 -4.32
N LEU A 180 -4.72 1.51 -4.10
CA LEU A 180 -5.96 1.26 -4.84
C LEU A 180 -7.04 2.32 -4.56
N ILE A 181 -7.21 2.72 -3.30
CA ILE A 181 -8.18 3.78 -2.93
C ILE A 181 -7.80 5.09 -3.62
N ARG A 182 -6.51 5.44 -3.60
CA ARG A 182 -6.04 6.68 -4.21
C ARG A 182 -6.04 6.62 -5.74
N PHE A 183 -5.76 5.46 -6.31
CA PHE A 183 -5.91 5.20 -7.75
C PHE A 183 -7.35 5.44 -8.23
N ASP A 184 -8.34 5.20 -7.36
CA ASP A 184 -9.76 5.46 -7.62
C ASP A 184 -10.17 6.92 -7.45
N GLY A 185 -9.21 7.80 -7.12
CA GLY A 185 -9.47 9.20 -6.81
C GLY A 185 -10.09 9.43 -5.43
N ASN A 186 -10.35 8.37 -4.67
CA ASN A 186 -10.93 8.45 -3.34
C ASN A 186 -9.91 8.91 -2.29
N ARG A 187 -10.43 9.37 -1.15
CA ARG A 187 -9.65 9.75 0.03
C ARG A 187 -9.39 8.53 0.91
N LEU A 188 -8.29 8.55 1.65
CA LEU A 188 -7.99 7.49 2.61
C LEU A 188 -8.99 7.55 3.79
N PRO A 189 -9.75 6.47 4.03
CA PRO A 189 -10.75 6.46 5.11
C PRO A 189 -10.07 6.35 6.48
N SER A 190 -10.55 7.12 7.46
CA SER A 190 -9.94 7.19 8.80
C SER A 190 -9.86 5.84 9.54
N PRO A 191 -10.79 4.87 9.39
CA PRO A 191 -10.62 3.56 10.01
C PRO A 191 -9.41 2.79 9.46
N LEU A 192 -9.12 2.92 8.16
CA LEU A 192 -7.93 2.28 7.56
C LEU A 192 -6.65 2.95 8.02
N VAL A 193 -6.65 4.29 8.09
CA VAL A 193 -5.48 5.05 8.58
C VAL A 193 -5.19 4.71 10.03
N THR A 194 -6.22 4.56 10.87
CA THR A 194 -6.08 4.15 12.27
C THR A 194 -5.54 2.73 12.38
N PHE A 195 -6.09 1.79 11.60
CA PHE A 195 -5.59 0.42 11.53
C PHE A 195 -4.11 0.36 11.09
N ALA A 196 -3.75 1.16 10.08
CA ALA A 196 -2.38 1.28 9.62
C ALA A 196 -1.45 1.85 10.69
N ALA A 197 -1.85 2.92 11.38
CA ALA A 197 -1.06 3.53 12.44
C ALA A 197 -0.81 2.56 13.62
N ILE A 198 -1.83 1.81 14.05
CA ILE A 198 -1.68 0.79 15.08
C ILE A 198 -0.68 -0.28 14.63
N THR A 199 -0.86 -0.80 13.42
CA THR A 199 -0.08 -1.93 12.92
C THR A 199 1.37 -1.56 12.62
N LEU A 200 1.62 -0.38 12.07
CA LEU A 200 2.94 0.05 11.62
C LEU A 200 3.71 0.84 12.68
N LEU A 201 3.05 1.41 13.69
CA LEU A 201 3.71 2.21 14.72
C LEU A 201 3.64 1.56 16.10
N VAL A 202 2.47 1.07 16.53
CA VAL A 202 2.30 0.53 17.89
C VAL A 202 2.87 -0.88 18.01
N ILE A 203 2.57 -1.77 17.07
CA ILE A 203 3.05 -3.17 17.13
C ILE A 203 4.59 -3.23 17.09
N PRO A 204 5.32 -2.50 16.23
CA PRO A 204 6.78 -2.56 16.21
C PRO A 204 7.44 -1.91 17.43
N LEU A 205 6.75 -1.03 18.17
CA LEU A 205 7.24 -0.56 19.48
C LEU A 205 7.15 -1.65 20.54
N MET A 206 6.13 -2.51 20.49
CA MET A 206 5.97 -3.65 21.38
C MET A 206 6.90 -4.82 21.00
N PHE A 207 7.20 -4.94 19.71
CA PHE A 207 8.08 -5.97 19.14
C PHE A 207 9.17 -5.31 18.27
N PRO A 208 10.23 -4.75 18.89
CA PRO A 208 11.32 -4.06 18.18
C PRO A 208 11.99 -4.89 17.08
N SER A 209 11.94 -6.22 17.19
CA SER A 209 12.47 -7.15 16.19
C SER A 209 11.82 -7.03 14.80
N LEU A 210 10.62 -6.46 14.72
CA LEU A 210 9.93 -6.20 13.46
C LEU A 210 10.60 -5.07 12.63
N LEU A 211 11.35 -4.17 13.28
CA LEU A 211 12.05 -3.08 12.61
C LEU A 211 13.47 -3.55 12.28
N VAL A 212 13.69 -3.99 11.05
CA VAL A 212 14.97 -4.57 10.63
C VAL A 212 16.06 -3.51 10.44
N VAL A 213 15.68 -2.30 10.01
CA VAL A 213 16.64 -1.28 9.60
C VAL A 213 17.08 -0.42 10.77
N ASP A 214 18.39 -0.29 10.94
CA ASP A 214 18.96 0.62 11.93
C ASP A 214 18.64 2.08 11.56
N TRP A 215 18.49 2.95 12.54
CA TRP A 215 18.36 4.39 12.29
C TRP A 215 19.72 5.06 12.03
N ARG A 216 20.84 4.38 12.37
CA ARG A 216 22.20 4.90 12.27
C ARG A 216 22.79 4.68 10.86
N PHE A 217 23.63 5.62 10.42
CA PHE A 217 24.39 5.53 9.17
C PHE A 217 25.69 4.72 9.29
N TYR A 218 26.23 4.50 10.50
CA TYR A 218 27.57 3.92 10.68
C TYR A 218 27.52 2.65 11.51
N ARG A 219 27.94 1.54 10.90
CA ARG A 219 28.25 0.28 11.55
C ARG A 219 29.59 0.43 12.28
N ILE A 220 29.58 0.57 13.60
CA ILE A 220 30.78 0.62 14.46
C ILE A 220 31.37 -0.81 14.58
N ASP A 221 31.73 -1.43 13.46
CA ASP A 221 32.32 -2.79 13.47
C ASP A 221 33.84 -2.77 13.30
N GLN A 222 34.47 -1.59 13.17
CA GLN A 222 35.93 -1.50 13.07
C GLN A 222 36.66 -1.25 14.39
N ILE A 223 35.95 -1.21 15.54
CA ILE A 223 36.61 -0.92 16.82
C ILE A 223 36.85 -2.14 17.70
N ASN A 224 36.10 -3.25 17.65
CA ASN A 224 36.43 -4.39 18.52
C ASN A 224 36.06 -5.76 17.95
N ASP A 225 37.04 -6.66 17.94
CA ASP A 225 37.03 -8.10 17.63
C ASP A 225 36.08 -8.97 18.48
N ALA A 226 35.01 -8.39 19.05
CA ALA A 226 33.91 -9.07 19.74
C ALA A 226 32.63 -9.18 18.88
N ALA A 227 32.67 -8.67 17.63
CA ALA A 227 31.55 -8.71 16.68
C ALA A 227 31.12 -10.14 16.28
N SER A 228 31.95 -11.15 16.56
CA SER A 228 31.65 -12.57 16.36
C SER A 228 30.62 -13.16 17.34
N LEU A 229 30.21 -12.42 18.38
CA LEU A 229 29.17 -12.85 19.33
C LEU A 229 27.91 -11.97 19.28
N VAL A 230 27.99 -10.79 18.66
CA VAL A 230 26.89 -9.80 18.64
C VAL A 230 25.95 -9.98 17.44
N SER A 231 26.43 -10.55 16.32
CA SER A 231 25.55 -10.91 15.19
C SER A 231 24.68 -12.14 15.45
N GLN A 232 24.91 -12.87 16.55
CA GLN A 232 24.19 -14.11 16.90
C GLN A 232 22.98 -13.88 17.82
N ASN A 233 22.78 -12.66 18.36
CA ASN A 233 21.61 -12.26 19.16
C ASN A 233 20.81 -11.20 18.40
N TRP A 234 20.12 -11.63 17.35
CA TRP A 234 19.45 -10.86 16.29
C TRP A 234 18.84 -9.48 16.65
N GLN A 235 18.25 -9.27 17.83
CA GLN A 235 17.62 -7.98 18.19
C GLN A 235 17.23 -7.88 19.68
N ASN A 236 17.66 -8.81 20.53
CA ASN A 236 17.08 -9.03 21.87
C ASN A 236 17.27 -7.89 22.89
N ASN A 237 18.04 -6.85 22.55
CA ASN A 237 18.29 -5.68 23.40
C ASN A 237 18.12 -4.32 22.68
N ALA A 238 17.46 -4.26 21.51
CA ALA A 238 17.01 -2.98 20.97
C ALA A 238 15.83 -2.51 21.84
N GLY A 239 16.12 -1.79 22.93
CA GLY A 239 15.11 -1.26 23.82
C GLY A 239 14.11 -0.35 23.06
N ILE A 240 12.97 -0.07 23.69
CA ILE A 240 11.88 0.76 23.12
C ILE A 240 12.40 2.08 22.51
N LEU A 241 13.46 2.66 23.05
CA LEU A 241 14.11 3.87 22.52
C LEU A 241 14.69 3.70 21.11
N ASP A 242 15.29 2.55 20.81
CA ASP A 242 15.86 2.27 19.50
C ASP A 242 14.76 2.07 18.45
N ALA A 243 13.72 1.30 18.80
CA ALA A 243 12.52 1.15 17.97
C ALA A 243 11.84 2.51 17.71
N ALA A 244 11.72 3.35 18.73
CA ALA A 244 11.20 4.70 18.61
C ALA A 244 12.06 5.56 17.66
N ALA A 245 13.39 5.49 17.75
CA ALA A 245 14.29 6.21 16.86
C ALA A 245 14.15 5.77 15.38
N ARG A 246 14.00 4.47 15.13
CA ARG A 246 13.73 3.91 13.78
C ARG A 246 12.41 4.43 13.21
N LEU A 247 11.34 4.42 14.02
CA LEU A 247 10.03 4.95 13.59
C LEU A 247 10.07 6.46 13.37
N LEU A 248 10.72 7.21 14.25
CA LEU A 248 10.82 8.67 14.13
C LEU A 248 11.59 9.07 12.87
N THR A 249 12.70 8.40 12.56
CA THR A 249 13.47 8.69 11.34
C THR A 249 12.70 8.29 10.08
N ALA A 250 11.99 7.16 10.08
CA ALA A 250 11.09 6.76 9.00
C ALA A 250 9.97 7.78 8.75
N LEU A 251 9.27 8.23 9.80
CA LEU A 251 8.19 9.20 9.70
C LEU A 251 8.69 10.59 9.28
N ALA A 252 9.85 11.02 9.80
CA ALA A 252 10.48 12.27 9.40
C ALA A 252 10.86 12.26 7.90
N ALA A 253 11.47 11.16 7.43
CA ALA A 253 11.81 10.99 6.02
C ALA A 253 10.55 10.99 5.13
N ALA A 254 9.48 10.31 5.56
CA ALA A 254 8.21 10.31 4.83
C ALA A 254 7.57 11.71 4.76
N GLY A 255 7.58 12.46 5.87
CA GLY A 255 7.07 13.83 5.91
C GLY A 255 7.88 14.78 5.02
N PHE A 256 9.21 14.66 5.03
CA PHE A 256 10.09 15.45 4.17
C PHE A 256 9.87 15.12 2.69
N ALA A 257 9.90 13.84 2.32
CA ALA A 257 9.68 13.39 0.95
C ALA A 257 8.28 13.76 0.43
N GLY A 258 7.25 13.58 1.26
CA GLY A 258 5.89 13.97 0.90
C GLY A 258 5.77 15.46 0.60
N ARG A 259 6.39 16.33 1.42
CA ARG A 259 6.42 17.78 1.17
C ARG A 259 7.22 18.17 -0.07
N SER A 260 8.36 17.53 -0.32
CA SER A 260 9.17 17.82 -1.51
C SER A 260 8.45 17.41 -2.80
N LEU A 261 7.68 16.32 -2.75
CA LEU A 261 6.92 15.81 -3.89
C LEU A 261 5.55 16.47 -4.08
N ALA A 262 5.04 17.16 -3.05
CA ALA A 262 3.72 17.77 -3.02
C ALA A 262 3.45 18.65 -4.25
N ARG A 263 4.39 19.53 -4.60
CA ARG A 263 4.22 20.46 -5.74
C ARG A 263 4.12 19.78 -7.11
N GLY A 264 4.64 18.55 -7.24
CA GLY A 264 4.62 17.80 -8.50
C GLY A 264 3.47 16.81 -8.62
N LEU A 265 3.15 16.14 -7.51
CA LEU A 265 2.12 15.10 -7.46
C LEU A 265 0.76 15.63 -7.02
N CYS A 266 0.74 16.74 -6.29
CA CYS A 266 -0.45 17.38 -5.77
C CYS A 266 -0.49 18.84 -6.28
N ASN A 267 -0.73 19.04 -7.58
CA ASN A 267 -0.69 20.37 -8.19
C ASN A 267 -1.68 21.39 -7.61
N GLN A 268 -2.66 20.94 -6.82
CA GLN A 268 -3.60 21.79 -6.08
C GLN A 268 -3.28 21.94 -4.59
N ALA A 269 -2.19 21.34 -4.08
CA ALA A 269 -1.86 21.38 -2.65
C ALA A 269 -1.38 22.78 -2.21
N ASP A 270 -2.09 23.40 -1.27
CA ASP A 270 -1.62 24.59 -0.57
C ASP A 270 -0.57 24.12 0.44
N LEU A 271 0.67 24.60 0.30
CA LEU A 271 1.75 24.26 1.22
C LEU A 271 1.55 24.89 2.60
N LYS A 272 0.65 25.89 2.72
CA LYS A 272 0.15 26.34 4.02
C LYS A 272 -0.73 25.24 4.57
N LEU A 273 -0.29 24.63 5.67
CA LEU A 273 -1.06 23.72 6.53
C LEU A 273 -2.28 24.42 7.14
N SER A 274 -3.17 24.95 6.31
CA SER A 274 -4.49 25.35 6.75
C SER A 274 -5.24 24.05 7.08
N PRO A 275 -5.68 23.86 8.33
CA PRO A 275 -6.26 22.60 8.79
C PRO A 275 -7.60 22.25 8.12
N LEU A 276 -8.11 23.12 7.23
CA LEU A 276 -9.45 23.04 6.65
C LEU A 276 -9.50 23.06 5.11
N ALA A 277 -8.40 23.33 4.40
CA ALA A 277 -8.42 23.35 2.93
C ALA A 277 -8.29 21.92 2.34
N ASP A 278 -9.06 21.63 1.29
CA ASP A 278 -9.05 20.33 0.59
C ASP A 278 -7.69 19.97 -0.03
N SER A 279 -6.87 20.99 -0.26
CA SER A 279 -5.52 20.91 -0.80
C SER A 279 -4.50 20.30 0.20
N SER A 280 -4.62 20.62 1.49
CA SER A 280 -3.84 20.04 2.59
C SER A 280 -4.06 18.52 2.72
N ARG A 281 -5.24 18.02 2.30
CA ARG A 281 -5.65 16.63 2.51
C ARG A 281 -4.94 15.66 1.55
N ARG A 282 -4.72 16.05 0.29
CA ARG A 282 -3.93 15.24 -0.67
C ARG A 282 -2.47 15.08 -0.23
N LEU A 283 -1.90 16.12 0.39
CA LEU A 283 -0.56 16.06 0.97
C LEU A 283 -0.50 15.06 2.14
N VAL A 284 -1.50 15.07 3.01
CA VAL A 284 -1.58 14.10 4.11
C VAL A 284 -1.64 12.67 3.58
N ASP A 285 -2.50 12.39 2.58
CA ASP A 285 -2.57 11.07 1.95
C ASP A 285 -1.22 10.66 1.35
N LEU A 286 -0.53 11.57 0.67
CA LEU A 286 0.82 11.32 0.13
C LEU A 286 1.83 10.95 1.22
N ILE A 287 1.86 11.71 2.32
CA ILE A 287 2.76 11.42 3.45
C ILE A 287 2.42 10.06 4.08
N LEU A 288 1.13 9.75 4.28
CA LEU A 288 0.68 8.48 4.83
C LEU A 288 1.07 7.30 3.94
N MET A 289 0.95 7.45 2.61
CA MET A 289 1.37 6.42 1.65
C MET A 289 2.88 6.19 1.67
N ILE A 290 3.68 7.25 1.76
CA ILE A 290 5.15 7.17 1.83
C ILE A 290 5.62 6.62 3.19
N ALA A 291 4.87 6.86 4.27
CA ALA A 291 5.20 6.34 5.59
C ALA A 291 5.19 4.81 5.64
N VAL A 292 4.33 4.15 4.87
CA VAL A 292 4.27 2.68 4.80
C VAL A 292 5.62 2.07 4.40
N PRO A 293 6.18 2.35 3.20
CA PRO A 293 7.51 1.85 2.87
C PRO A 293 8.59 2.42 3.77
N ALA A 294 8.51 3.68 4.24
CA ALA A 294 9.54 4.23 5.12
C ALA A 294 9.71 3.43 6.42
N VAL A 295 8.60 2.95 7.00
CA VAL A 295 8.61 2.10 8.20
C VAL A 295 9.07 0.68 7.86
N ILE A 296 8.61 0.14 6.74
CA ILE A 296 8.86 -1.26 6.34
C ILE A 296 10.30 -1.45 5.88
N VAL A 297 10.78 -0.56 5.02
CA VAL A 297 12.10 -0.64 4.37
C VAL A 297 13.16 0.28 4.98
N GLY A 298 12.80 1.06 6.00
CA GLY A 298 13.67 2.07 6.59
C GLY A 298 13.77 3.35 5.76
N TRP A 299 14.25 4.42 6.40
CA TRP A 299 14.41 5.72 5.74
C TRP A 299 15.56 5.73 4.73
N GLN A 300 16.56 4.83 4.86
CA GLN A 300 17.69 4.75 3.94
C GLN A 300 17.29 4.29 2.54
N ALA A 301 16.50 3.22 2.45
CA ALA A 301 16.07 2.67 1.15
C ALA A 301 14.91 3.48 0.53
N LEU A 302 14.26 4.34 1.31
CA LEU A 302 13.11 5.11 0.90
C LEU A 302 13.34 5.91 -0.41
N PRO A 303 14.43 6.67 -0.60
CA PRO A 303 14.64 7.43 -1.83
C PRO A 303 14.63 6.55 -3.08
N SER A 304 15.28 5.39 -3.04
CA SER A 304 15.27 4.42 -4.15
C SER A 304 13.88 3.86 -4.42
N VAL A 305 13.11 3.54 -3.37
CA VAL A 305 11.73 3.08 -3.51
C VAL A 305 10.85 4.14 -4.18
N LEU A 306 11.00 5.41 -3.79
CA LEU A 306 10.23 6.52 -4.39
C LEU A 306 10.59 6.73 -5.86
N VAL A 307 11.89 6.68 -6.21
CA VAL A 307 12.34 6.78 -7.60
C VAL A 307 11.79 5.61 -8.42
N ALA A 308 11.96 4.37 -7.95
CA ALA A 308 11.43 3.19 -8.62
C ALA A 308 9.91 3.24 -8.81
N ALA A 309 9.16 3.64 -7.78
CA ALA A 309 7.71 3.80 -7.87
C ALA A 309 7.31 4.86 -8.91
N SER A 310 8.05 5.97 -8.99
CA SER A 310 7.81 7.02 -9.98
C SER A 310 8.08 6.56 -11.42
N LEU A 311 9.14 5.77 -11.64
CA LEU A 311 9.46 5.21 -12.95
C LEU A 311 8.41 4.18 -13.39
N LEU A 312 7.96 3.33 -12.46
CA LEU A 312 6.87 2.39 -12.71
C LEU A 312 5.55 3.12 -13.03
N ALA A 313 5.30 4.28 -12.39
CA ALA A 313 4.09 5.05 -12.63
C ALA A 313 4.01 5.61 -14.07
N LEU A 314 5.15 5.79 -14.76
CA LEU A 314 5.19 6.19 -16.17
C LEU A 314 4.62 5.10 -17.11
N LEU A 315 4.66 3.83 -16.70
CA LEU A 315 4.11 2.71 -17.47
C LEU A 315 2.58 2.68 -17.45
N ILE A 316 1.95 3.38 -16.50
CA ILE A 316 0.50 3.43 -16.36
C ILE A 316 -0.06 4.61 -17.19
N PRO A 317 -1.00 4.37 -18.12
CA PRO A 317 -1.56 5.45 -18.94
C PRO A 317 -2.24 6.56 -18.12
N ARG A 318 -1.98 7.82 -18.48
CA ARG A 318 -2.58 9.03 -17.85
C ARG A 318 -4.11 9.06 -17.86
N ARG A 319 -4.73 8.29 -18.76
CA ARG A 319 -6.21 8.21 -18.88
C ARG A 319 -6.84 7.40 -17.73
N TRP A 320 -6.07 6.65 -16.95
CA TRP A 320 -6.61 5.75 -15.90
C TRP A 320 -6.62 6.39 -14.51
N ALA A 321 -5.63 7.22 -14.19
CA ALA A 321 -5.54 7.94 -12.92
C ALA A 321 -4.61 9.16 -13.06
N ASP A 322 -4.72 10.10 -12.12
CA ASP A 322 -3.80 11.23 -12.00
C ASP A 322 -2.39 10.78 -11.58
N ALA A 323 -1.41 11.68 -11.67
CA ALA A 323 -0.02 11.41 -11.27
C ALA A 323 0.08 10.79 -9.86
N LEU A 324 -0.68 11.30 -8.89
CA LEU A 324 -0.71 10.80 -7.52
C LEU A 324 -1.29 9.38 -7.45
N GLY A 325 -2.41 9.09 -8.10
CA GLY A 325 -3.01 7.76 -8.12
C GLY A 325 -2.12 6.71 -8.77
N ARG A 326 -1.45 7.04 -9.88
CA ARG A 326 -0.48 6.15 -10.54
C ARG A 326 0.73 5.87 -9.65
N PHE A 327 1.26 6.91 -9.01
CA PHE A 327 2.34 6.77 -8.03
C PHE A 327 1.92 5.91 -6.83
N ALA A 328 0.70 6.10 -6.33
CA ALA A 328 0.18 5.40 -5.18
C ALA A 328 0.07 3.88 -5.40
N VAL A 329 -0.38 3.43 -6.57
CA VAL A 329 -0.49 1.99 -6.88
C VAL A 329 0.84 1.33 -7.20
N THR A 330 1.84 2.07 -7.67
CA THR A 330 3.19 1.54 -7.95
C THR A 330 4.10 1.52 -6.73
N LEU A 331 3.80 2.32 -5.71
CA LEU A 331 4.56 2.36 -4.46
C LEU A 331 4.67 0.99 -3.75
N PRO A 332 3.58 0.21 -3.52
CA PRO A 332 3.71 -1.13 -2.93
C PRO A 332 4.47 -2.11 -3.83
N ILE A 333 4.44 -1.94 -5.16
CA ILE A 333 5.22 -2.76 -6.11
C ILE A 333 6.71 -2.48 -5.96
N ALA A 334 7.09 -1.20 -5.94
CA ALA A 334 8.48 -0.80 -5.72
C ALA A 334 9.00 -1.26 -4.36
N THR A 335 8.15 -1.19 -3.34
CA THR A 335 8.45 -1.67 -1.98
C THR A 335 8.68 -3.19 -1.97
N SER A 336 7.82 -3.97 -2.63
CA SER A 336 8.00 -5.42 -2.71
C SER A 336 9.27 -5.82 -3.46
N ILE A 337 9.62 -5.06 -4.52
CA ILE A 337 10.88 -5.27 -5.26
C ILE A 337 12.05 -5.02 -4.32
N GLN A 338 12.06 -3.89 -3.59
CA GLN A 338 13.12 -3.55 -2.64
C GLN A 338 13.31 -4.62 -1.56
N ILE A 339 12.21 -5.12 -1.00
CA ILE A 339 12.26 -6.19 0.02
C ILE A 339 12.84 -7.48 -0.55
N THR A 340 12.49 -7.81 -1.79
CA THR A 340 12.95 -9.04 -2.48
C THR A 340 14.46 -9.00 -2.74
N VAL A 341 15.01 -7.82 -3.08
CA VAL A 341 16.45 -7.65 -3.38
C VAL A 341 17.26 -7.09 -2.21
N TRP A 342 16.70 -7.12 -1.00
CA TRP A 342 17.27 -6.42 0.14
C TRP A 342 18.70 -6.87 0.44
N ALA A 343 18.95 -8.17 0.61
CA ALA A 343 20.28 -8.64 0.99
C ALA A 343 21.36 -8.25 -0.05
N ALA A 344 21.00 -8.20 -1.33
CA ALA A 344 21.91 -7.75 -2.38
C ALA A 344 22.17 -6.23 -2.29
N THR A 345 21.13 -5.45 -2.02
CA THR A 345 21.21 -3.98 -1.97
C THR A 345 21.85 -3.45 -0.68
N GLU A 346 21.62 -4.09 0.47
CA GLU A 346 22.23 -3.68 1.75
C GLU A 346 23.75 -3.86 1.77
N ASN A 347 24.24 -4.90 1.10
CA ASN A 347 25.68 -5.20 1.00
C ASN A 347 26.34 -4.43 -0.14
N ALA A 348 25.59 -3.68 -0.95
CA ALA A 348 26.11 -2.93 -2.07
C ALA A 348 26.54 -1.51 -1.66
N THR A 349 27.80 -1.16 -1.93
CA THR A 349 28.33 0.19 -1.67
C THR A 349 27.71 1.28 -2.56
N TRP A 350 27.11 0.89 -3.68
CA TRP A 350 26.46 1.74 -4.67
C TRP A 350 24.95 1.92 -4.44
N TRP A 351 24.40 1.35 -3.37
CA TRP A 351 22.99 1.47 -3.00
C TRP A 351 22.83 2.34 -1.74
N PRO A 352 21.75 3.15 -1.61
CA PRO A 352 21.47 3.87 -0.37
C PRO A 352 21.02 2.90 0.72
N GLY A 353 21.99 2.38 1.48
CA GLY A 353 21.82 1.48 2.62
C GLY A 353 22.82 1.80 3.73
N SER A 354 22.92 0.97 4.77
CA SER A 354 23.81 1.25 5.91
C SER A 354 25.30 1.17 5.57
N VAL A 355 25.66 0.43 4.52
CA VAL A 355 27.05 0.26 4.03
C VAL A 355 27.35 1.17 2.83
N GLY A 356 26.33 1.85 2.29
CA GLY A 356 26.46 2.70 1.11
C GLY A 356 27.30 3.95 1.38
N HIS A 357 28.07 4.39 0.38
CA HIS A 357 28.83 5.63 0.52
C HIS A 357 27.85 6.83 0.63
N PRO A 358 28.10 7.83 1.51
CA PRO A 358 27.22 9.00 1.67
C PRO A 358 26.79 9.72 0.38
N TRP A 359 27.64 9.74 -0.66
CA TRP A 359 27.29 10.36 -1.94
C TRP A 359 26.13 9.64 -2.65
N VAL A 360 26.01 8.32 -2.49
CA VAL A 360 24.92 7.53 -3.07
C VAL A 360 23.58 7.99 -2.49
N MET A 361 23.53 8.22 -1.18
CA MET A 361 22.34 8.74 -0.51
C MET A 361 21.97 10.15 -1.02
N ILE A 362 22.98 11.01 -1.20
CA ILE A 362 22.78 12.37 -1.73
C ILE A 362 22.23 12.30 -3.17
N VAL A 363 22.80 11.44 -4.02
CA VAL A 363 22.31 11.24 -5.39
C VAL A 363 20.89 10.70 -5.40
N ALA A 364 20.58 9.69 -4.58
CA ALA A 364 19.24 9.14 -4.48
C ALA A 364 18.22 10.19 -4.00
N ALA A 365 18.58 11.00 -3.00
CA ALA A 365 17.76 12.11 -2.55
C ALA A 365 17.57 13.19 -3.63
N ALA A 366 18.62 13.52 -4.39
CA ALA A 366 18.51 14.44 -5.52
C ALA A 366 17.58 13.89 -6.62
N CYS A 367 17.62 12.59 -6.90
CA CYS A 367 16.68 11.94 -7.82
C CYS A 367 15.23 12.05 -7.32
N VAL A 368 14.96 11.94 -6.02
CA VAL A 368 13.62 12.17 -5.45
C VAL A 368 13.12 13.58 -5.74
N LEU A 369 13.98 14.59 -5.61
CA LEU A 369 13.63 15.98 -5.93
C LEU A 369 13.33 16.19 -7.43
N GLY A 370 13.84 15.32 -8.30
CA GLY A 370 13.56 15.32 -9.73
C GLY A 370 12.23 14.68 -10.14
N ILE A 371 11.62 13.85 -9.28
CA ILE A 371 10.35 13.14 -9.57
C ILE A 371 9.24 14.07 -10.10
N PRO A 372 9.00 15.25 -9.50
CA PRO A 372 8.03 16.21 -10.02
C PRO A 372 8.21 16.52 -11.50
N TRP A 373 9.43 16.60 -12.04
CA TRP A 373 9.64 17.01 -13.43
C TRP A 373 9.14 16.02 -14.47
N TRP A 374 9.26 14.71 -14.23
CA TRP A 374 8.79 13.70 -15.20
C TRP A 374 7.39 13.16 -14.90
N LEU A 375 6.92 13.28 -13.65
CA LEU A 375 5.56 12.86 -13.27
C LEU A 375 4.52 13.99 -13.30
N HIS A 376 4.92 15.23 -13.58
CA HIS A 376 4.01 16.37 -13.65
C HIS A 376 2.92 16.18 -14.71
N GLU A 377 1.68 16.50 -14.33
CA GLU A 377 0.54 16.56 -15.24
C GLU A 377 -0.11 17.95 -15.13
N PRO A 378 -0.29 18.68 -16.24
CA PRO A 378 -1.01 19.95 -16.19
C PRO A 378 -2.42 19.73 -15.64
N ALA A 379 -2.93 20.71 -14.87
CA ALA A 379 -4.27 20.65 -14.30
C ALA A 379 -5.30 20.41 -15.42
N ARG A 380 -6.24 19.47 -15.21
CA ARG A 380 -7.34 19.24 -16.15
C ARG A 380 -8.30 20.42 -16.09
N ASP A 381 -8.87 20.84 -17.22
CA ASP A 381 -9.83 21.95 -17.26
C ASP A 381 -11.11 21.68 -16.44
N GLU A 382 -11.47 20.41 -16.21
CA GLU A 382 -12.56 20.00 -15.31
C GLU A 382 -12.30 20.31 -13.83
N ASP A 383 -11.03 20.52 -13.45
CA ASP A 383 -10.58 20.80 -12.09
C ASP A 383 -10.36 22.32 -11.85
N ARG A 384 -10.66 23.19 -12.83
CA ARG A 384 -10.76 24.63 -12.55
C ARG A 384 -11.98 24.85 -11.65
N PRO A 385 -11.89 25.68 -10.60
CA PRO A 385 -13.09 26.15 -9.94
C PRO A 385 -14.00 26.72 -11.04
N ARG A 386 -15.22 26.21 -11.13
CA ARG A 386 -16.26 26.93 -11.88
C ARG A 386 -16.36 28.28 -11.17
N ASP A 387 -15.99 29.35 -11.86
CA ASP A 387 -16.17 30.74 -11.41
C ASP A 387 -17.68 31.12 -11.29
N ASP A 388 -18.57 30.15 -11.09
CA ASP A 388 -20.03 30.30 -11.12
C ASP A 388 -20.64 30.50 -9.71
N ASP A 389 -19.85 30.42 -8.65
CA ASP A 389 -20.30 30.70 -7.27
C ASP A 389 -20.10 32.17 -6.85
N SER A 390 -19.67 33.05 -7.75
CA SER A 390 -19.62 34.49 -7.47
C SER A 390 -20.92 35.25 -7.80
N ASP A 391 -21.86 34.65 -8.52
CA ASP A 391 -23.14 35.28 -8.89
C ASP A 391 -24.34 34.82 -8.04
N HIS A 392 -24.16 33.88 -7.11
CA HIS A 392 -25.26 33.38 -6.25
C HIS A 392 -25.36 34.02 -4.85
N VAL A 393 -24.52 34.98 -4.52
CA VAL A 393 -24.62 35.72 -3.24
C VAL A 393 -25.51 36.97 -3.36
N ASP A 394 -25.78 37.49 -4.56
CA ASP A 394 -26.56 38.73 -4.74
C ASP A 394 -28.06 38.52 -5.03
N ALA A 395 -28.56 37.27 -5.02
CA ALA A 395 -29.97 36.97 -5.27
C ALA A 395 -30.80 36.88 -3.98
N PHE A 396 -30.21 36.50 -2.85
CA PHE A 396 -30.95 36.35 -1.59
C PHE A 396 -31.14 37.68 -0.84
N ASP A 397 -30.25 38.65 -1.06
CA ASP A 397 -30.34 39.98 -0.44
C ASP A 397 -31.17 41.00 -1.24
N ARG A 398 -31.63 40.65 -2.46
CA ARG A 398 -32.51 41.53 -3.26
C ARG A 398 -33.99 41.36 -2.91
N ASP A 399 -34.42 40.17 -2.50
CA ASP A 399 -35.83 39.90 -2.21
C ASP A 399 -36.28 40.39 -0.82
N VAL A 400 -35.35 40.74 0.07
CA VAL A 400 -35.66 41.36 1.38
C VAL A 400 -35.68 42.89 1.30
N ALA A 401 -35.11 43.48 0.24
CA ALA A 401 -35.04 44.93 0.07
C ALA A 401 -36.18 45.53 -0.77
N SER A 402 -36.97 44.71 -1.47
CA SER A 402 -38.10 45.17 -2.29
C SER A 402 -39.44 45.20 -1.57
N ASP A 403 -39.58 44.60 -0.39
CA ASP A 403 -40.88 44.46 0.30
C ASP A 403 -41.15 45.55 1.38
N VAL A 404 -40.35 46.62 1.39
CA VAL A 404 -40.48 47.73 2.36
C VAL A 404 -40.87 49.06 1.70
N ARG A 405 -41.31 49.06 0.43
CA ARG A 405 -41.63 50.33 -0.28
C ARG A 405 -43.07 50.56 -0.73
N ASP A 406 -44.01 49.67 -0.46
CA ASP A 406 -45.42 49.92 -0.77
C ASP A 406 -46.32 49.64 0.45
N THR A 407 -46.42 50.61 1.35
CA THR A 407 -47.58 50.73 2.25
C THR A 407 -48.16 52.15 2.12
N PRO A 408 -49.44 52.29 1.72
CA PRO A 408 -50.09 53.60 1.68
C PRO A 408 -50.41 54.09 3.10
N PRO A 409 -50.51 55.41 3.32
CA PRO A 409 -50.72 55.95 4.64
C PRO A 409 -52.21 55.91 4.97
N ASP A 410 -52.66 54.96 5.76
CA ASP A 410 -53.83 55.21 6.61
C ASP A 410 -53.98 54.21 7.75
N ASP A 411 -54.60 54.71 8.81
CA ASP A 411 -55.13 54.01 9.97
C ASP A 411 -54.18 53.72 11.15
N GLN A 412 -53.80 54.81 11.83
CA GLN A 412 -53.47 54.77 13.26
C GLN A 412 -54.76 54.63 14.09
N SER A 413 -55.37 53.45 14.17
CA SER A 413 -56.31 53.15 15.27
C SER A 413 -56.71 51.68 15.41
N MET A 414 -55.89 50.82 16.04
CA MET A 414 -56.36 49.64 16.80
C MET A 414 -55.20 48.74 17.24
N VAL A 415 -54.52 49.07 18.34
CA VAL A 415 -53.89 48.04 19.20
C VAL A 415 -53.96 48.53 20.65
N GLN A 416 -55.12 48.34 21.28
CA GLN A 416 -55.26 48.31 22.73
C GLN A 416 -56.24 47.20 23.10
N ARG A 417 -55.84 46.39 24.10
CA ARG A 417 -56.49 45.17 24.63
C ARG A 417 -56.12 43.92 23.82
N VAL A 418 -55.58 42.84 24.37
CA VAL A 418 -55.96 42.15 25.61
C VAL A 418 -54.73 41.45 26.20
N THR A 419 -54.45 41.74 27.46
CA THR A 419 -53.68 40.87 28.37
C THR A 419 -54.67 40.05 29.18
N ASP A 420 -54.61 38.72 29.10
CA ASP A 420 -54.83 37.84 30.26
C ASP A 420 -54.37 36.39 29.94
N PRO A 421 -53.78 35.66 30.91
CA PRO A 421 -53.32 34.28 30.74
C PRO A 421 -54.38 33.25 31.20
N ASP A 422 -54.52 32.16 30.45
CA ASP A 422 -55.40 31.03 30.76
C ASP A 422 -54.74 30.06 31.79
N PRO A 423 -55.41 29.73 32.91
CA PRO A 423 -54.88 28.82 33.92
C PRO A 423 -55.46 27.41 33.75
N ASN A 424 -54.93 26.60 32.83
CA ASN A 424 -55.00 25.14 32.89
C ASN A 424 -54.21 24.50 31.73
N ASP A 425 -52.96 24.12 31.98
CA ASP A 425 -52.50 22.80 31.53
C ASP A 425 -51.22 22.38 32.28
N GLN A 426 -51.33 21.33 33.08
CA GLN A 426 -50.20 20.69 33.77
C GLN A 426 -49.56 19.64 32.85
N PRO A 427 -48.24 19.38 32.99
CA PRO A 427 -47.55 18.42 32.14
C PRO A 427 -47.74 16.99 32.66
N ILE A 428 -48.09 16.06 31.76
CA ILE A 428 -47.99 14.62 32.02
C ILE A 428 -46.67 14.11 31.40
N ARG A 429 -46.01 13.26 32.20
CA ARG A 429 -44.65 12.72 32.16
C ARG A 429 -44.18 12.08 30.85
#